data_AF-A0A176EE31-F1
#
_entry.id   AF-A0A176EE31-F1
#
_cell.length_a   1.000
_cell.length_b   1.000
_cell.length_c   1.000
_cell.angle_alpha   90.00
_cell.angle_beta   90.00
_cell.angle_gamma   90.00
#
_symmetry.space_group_name_H-M   'P 1'
#
loop_
_entity.id
_entity.type
_entity.pdbx_description
1 polymer ?
#
loop_
_entity_poly.entity_id
_entity_poly.type
_entity_poly.pdbx_seq_one_letter_code
_entity_poly.pdbx_strand_id
1 'polypeptide(L)' 'MAAATVFERVKALIERLYPEAICDDCITERLDLTVRQHANHKSRELAGQAGFERARGVCSRCGDRKLVIRRRSR' A
#
# COMPACT_ATOMS: atom_id res chain seq x y z
N MET A 1 -17.31 -4.80 -17.51
CA MET A 1 -16.52 -3.89 -16.65
C MET A 1 -15.61 -4.75 -15.80
N ALA A 2 -14.29 -4.72 -16.01
CA ALA A 2 -13.37 -5.51 -15.20
C ALA A 2 -13.42 -4.97 -13.76
N ALA A 3 -13.86 -5.79 -12.81
CA ALA A 3 -13.74 -5.48 -11.40
C ALA A 3 -12.24 -5.32 -11.10
N ALA A 4 -11.78 -4.09 -10.88
CA ALA A 4 -10.41 -3.85 -10.49
C ALA A 4 -10.13 -4.68 -9.24
N THR A 5 -9.17 -5.60 -9.35
CA THR A 5 -8.84 -6.49 -8.24
C THR A 5 -8.35 -5.66 -7.04
N VAL A 6 -8.43 -6.21 -5.84
CA VAL A 6 -7.87 -5.56 -4.64
C VAL A 6 -6.41 -5.14 -4.86
N PHE A 7 -5.65 -5.91 -5.64
CA PHE A 7 -4.29 -5.59 -6.04
C PHE A 7 -4.19 -4.25 -6.80
N GLU A 8 -4.98 -4.09 -7.87
CA GLU A 8 -4.98 -2.88 -8.69
C GLU A 8 -5.43 -1.65 -7.88
N ARG A 9 -6.39 -1.83 -6.96
CA ARG A 9 -6.85 -0.76 -6.06
C ARG A 9 -5.75 -0.30 -5.10
N VAL A 10 -4.99 -1.24 -4.52
CA VAL A 10 -3.84 -0.94 -3.64
C VAL A 10 -2.72 -0.26 -4.42
N LYS A 11 -2.38 -0.81 -5.60
CA LYS A 11 -1.35 -0.26 -6.48
C LYS A 11 -1.67 1.19 -6.87
N ALA A 12 -2.88 1.44 -7.37
CA ALA A 12 -3.33 2.77 -7.76
C ALA A 12 -3.34 3.76 -6.59
N LEU A 13 -3.66 3.31 -5.37
CA LEU A 13 -3.57 4.14 -4.17
C LEU A 13 -2.12 4.56 -3.88
N ILE A 14 -1.18 3.61 -3.89
CA ILE A 14 0.23 3.88 -3.59
C ILE A 14 0.87 4.75 -4.69
N GLU A 15 0.53 4.53 -5.96
CA GLU A 15 0.99 5.37 -7.07
C GLU A 15 0.48 6.81 -6.95
N ARG A 16 -0.77 7.02 -6.53
CA ARG A 16 -1.32 8.36 -6.28
C ARG A 16 -0.71 9.06 -5.08
N LEU A 17 -0.19 8.31 -4.11
CA LEU A 17 0.45 8.84 -2.91
C LEU A 17 1.93 9.16 -3.14
N TYR A 18 2.55 8.71 -4.23
CA TYR A 18 3.95 9.01 -4.52
C TYR A 18 4.21 10.52 -4.45
N PRO A 19 5.26 10.98 -3.73
CA PRO A 19 6.36 10.21 -3.11
C PRO A 19 6.14 9.77 -1.65
N GLU A 20 4.95 9.94 -1.10
CA GLU A 20 4.63 9.61 0.29
C GLU A 20 4.48 8.10 0.55
N ALA A 21 4.64 7.71 1.82
CA ALA A 21 4.53 6.32 2.28
C ALA A 21 3.27 6.12 3.12
N ILE A 22 2.61 4.96 2.99
CA ILE A 22 1.38 4.63 3.72
C ILE A 22 1.48 3.23 4.34
N CYS A 23 0.88 3.03 5.52
CA CYS A 23 0.88 1.74 6.20
C CYS A 23 -0.30 0.84 5.78
N ASP A 24 -0.16 -0.48 5.99
CA ASP A 24 -1.18 -1.46 5.59
C ASP A 24 -2.54 -1.23 6.29
N ASP A 25 -2.54 -0.77 7.54
CA ASP A 25 -3.77 -0.43 8.26
C ASP A 25 -4.55 0.67 7.54
N CYS A 26 -3.90 1.80 7.21
CA CYS A 26 -4.55 2.90 6.51
C CYS A 26 -4.95 2.52 5.07
N ILE A 27 -4.21 1.62 4.41
CA ILE A 27 -4.65 1.05 3.12
C ILE A 27 -5.93 0.24 3.30
N THR A 28 -5.98 -0.60 4.34
CA THR A 28 -7.13 -1.45 4.66
C THR A 28 -8.37 -0.60 4.93
N GLU A 29 -8.23 0.44 5.76
CA GLU A 29 -9.31 1.39 6.05
C GLU A 29 -9.76 2.15 4.79
N ARG A 30 -8.81 2.67 4.00
CA ARG A 30 -9.12 3.53 2.84
C ARG A 30 -9.74 2.77 1.67
N LEU A 31 -9.46 1.48 1.54
CA LEU A 31 -10.02 0.62 0.51
C LEU A 31 -11.22 -0.18 1.00
N ASP A 32 -11.67 0.04 2.25
CA ASP A 32 -12.73 -0.70 2.94
C ASP A 32 -12.50 -2.23 2.82
N LEU A 33 -11.24 -2.64 2.99
CA LEU A 33 -10.88 -4.04 2.93
C LEU A 33 -11.26 -4.66 4.28
N THR A 34 -12.32 -5.45 4.29
CA THR A 34 -12.84 -6.14 5.48
C THR A 34 -11.83 -7.12 6.12
N VAL A 35 -10.73 -7.46 5.42
CA VAL A 35 -9.73 -8.42 5.90
C VAL A 35 -8.31 -7.89 5.72
N ARG A 36 -7.64 -7.56 6.84
CA ARG A 36 -6.21 -7.18 6.91
C ARG A 36 -5.26 -8.20 6.23
N GLN A 37 -5.62 -9.50 6.20
CA GLN A 37 -4.82 -10.53 5.53
C GLN A 37 -4.74 -10.33 4.00
N HIS A 38 -5.79 -9.79 3.35
CA HIS A 38 -5.75 -9.47 1.93
C HIS A 38 -4.77 -8.32 1.63
N ALA A 39 -4.77 -7.28 2.48
CA ALA A 39 -3.81 -6.19 2.35
C ALA A 39 -2.37 -6.69 2.57
N ASN A 40 -2.13 -7.52 3.58
CA ASN A 40 -0.78 -7.99 3.89
C ASN A 40 -0.19 -8.90 2.79
N HIS A 41 -1.00 -9.81 2.24
CA HIS A 41 -0.59 -10.65 1.10
C HIS A 41 -0.29 -9.80 -0.14
N LYS A 42 -1.17 -8.86 -0.48
CA LYS A 42 -1.03 -7.99 -1.66
C LYS A 42 0.14 -7.02 -1.55
N SER A 43 0.39 -6.46 -0.37
CA SER A 43 1.56 -5.62 -0.10
C SER A 43 2.87 -6.40 -0.20
N ARG A 44 2.89 -7.70 0.14
CA ARG A 44 4.07 -8.58 -0.05
C ARG A 44 4.30 -8.92 -1.51
N GLU A 45 3.24 -9.21 -2.27
CA GLU A 45 3.33 -9.38 -3.73
C GLU A 45 3.83 -8.11 -4.43
N LEU A 46 3.33 -6.92 -4.03
CA LEU A 46 3.78 -5.63 -4.56
C LEU A 46 5.24 -5.32 -4.25
N ALA A 47 5.72 -5.64 -3.04
CA ALA A 47 7.13 -5.44 -2.69
C ALA A 47 8.08 -6.34 -3.51
N GLY A 48 7.59 -7.48 -4.02
CA GLY A 48 8.30 -8.32 -4.99
C GLY A 48 8.28 -7.77 -6.41
N GLN A 49 7.42 -6.80 -6.74
CA GLN A 49 7.36 -6.15 -8.05
C GLN A 49 8.25 -4.91 -8.10
N ALA A 50 8.94 -4.74 -9.23
CA ALA A 50 9.88 -3.66 -9.45
C ALA A 50 9.24 -2.27 -9.24
N GLY A 51 9.79 -1.54 -8.25
CA GLY A 51 9.49 -0.13 -7.98
C GLY A 51 8.51 0.14 -6.84
N PHE A 52 8.08 -0.86 -6.07
CA PHE A 52 7.57 -0.61 -4.71
C PHE A 52 8.68 -0.93 -3.70
N GLU A 53 8.65 -0.25 -2.56
CA GLU A 53 9.53 -0.49 -1.43
C GLU A 53 8.69 -0.51 -0.17
N ARG A 54 8.89 -1.57 0.63
CA ARG A 54 8.29 -1.71 1.94
C ARG A 54 9.39 -1.59 2.99
N ALA A 55 9.31 -0.56 3.81
CA ALA A 55 10.32 -0.22 4.79
C ALA A 55 9.65 0.28 6.08
N ARG A 56 10.41 0.29 7.19
CA ARG A 56 9.94 0.98 8.41
C ARG A 56 10.09 2.48 8.18
N GLY A 57 8.98 3.20 8.32
CA GLY A 57 8.91 4.63 8.04
C GLY A 57 7.68 5.26 8.70
N VAL A 58 7.51 6.56 8.49
CA VAL A 58 6.33 7.30 8.98
C VAL A 58 5.24 7.20 7.93
N CYS A 59 4.03 6.84 8.35
CA CYS A 59 2.85 6.85 7.48
C CYS A 59 2.38 8.30 7.27
N SER A 60 2.24 8.75 6.04
CA SER A 60 1.72 10.10 5.74
C SER A 60 0.26 10.30 6.14
N ARG A 61 -0.46 9.22 6.44
CA ARG A 61 -1.86 9.27 6.87
C ARG A 61 -2.07 9.31 8.38
N CYS A 62 -1.53 8.35 9.11
CA CYS A 62 -1.70 8.30 10.57
C CYS A 62 -0.54 8.92 11.35
N GLY A 63 0.58 9.26 10.72
CA GLY A 63 1.76 9.83 11.39
C GLY A 63 2.58 8.83 12.21
N ASP A 64 2.10 7.61 12.40
CA ASP A 64 2.81 6.58 13.13
C ASP A 64 4.03 6.04 12.38
N ARG A 65 5.08 5.69 13.13
CA ARG A 65 6.25 4.99 12.61
C ARG A 65 6.02 3.48 12.63
N LYS A 66 5.71 2.90 11.46
CA LYS A 66 5.43 1.47 11.30
C LYS A 66 5.92 0.93 9.96
N LEU A 67 5.53 -0.29 9.61
CA LEU A 67 5.82 -0.86 8.30
C LEU A 67 4.94 -0.16 7.26
N VAL A 68 5.58 0.57 6.35
CA VAL A 68 4.92 1.35 5.31
C VAL A 68 5.36 0.86 3.94
N ILE A 69 4.51 1.05 2.94
CA ILE A 69 4.82 0.83 1.53
C ILE A 69 4.78 2.17 0.79
N ARG A 70 5.75 2.35 -0.11
CA ARG A 70 5.82 3.51 -1.00
C ARG A 70 6.27 3.09 -2.39
N ARG A 71 6.00 3.92 -3.38
CA ARG A 71 6.59 3.80 -4.71
C ARG A 71 8.03 4.33 -4.67
N ARG A 72 8.99 3.56 -5.20
CA ARG A 72 10.38 4.04 -5.40
C ARG A 72 10.38 5.05 -6.52
N SER A 73 11.03 6.20 -6.30
CA SER A 73 11.48 7.05 -7.40
C SER A 73 12.37 6.18 -8.28
N ARG A 74 12.05 6.11 -9.56
CA ARG A 74 12.88 5.40 -10.54
C ARG A 74 14.27 6.01 -10.60
#